data_AF-A0A484TVZ4-F1
#
_entry.id   AF-A0A484TVZ4-F1
#
_cell.length_a   1.000
_cell.length_b   1.000
_cell.length_c   1.000
_cell.angle_alpha   90.00
_cell.angle_beta   90.00
_cell.angle_gamma   90.00
#
_symmetry.space_group_name_H-M   'P 1'
#
loop_
_entity.id
_entity.type
_entity.pdbx_description
1 polymer ?
#
loop_
_entity_poly.entity_id
_entity_poly.type
_entity_poly.pdbx_seq_one_letter_code
_entity_poly.pdbx_strand_id
1 'polypeptide(L)'
;MPGCIPYPIYKQLQPQTRVRVVDPAGAPLAGASVTLVANTYPYGREHHRETLATGAAGEVVFSARREWRAETLFIHGAQVFVWRLCIAKPGYATHLTLPEGAADFDADATIALQPGATVPCPPPG
;
A
#
# COMPACT_ATOMS: atom_id res chain seq x y z
N MET A 1 30.30 -19.60 -20.98
CA MET A 1 29.19 -18.63 -21.06
C MET A 1 29.20 -17.79 -19.79
N PRO A 2 29.42 -16.47 -19.84
CA PRO A 2 29.17 -15.64 -18.67
C PRO A 2 27.66 -15.55 -18.51
N GLY A 3 27.10 -16.44 -17.70
CA GLY A 3 25.68 -16.41 -17.33
C GLY A 3 25.42 -15.17 -16.48
N CYS A 4 24.25 -14.56 -16.64
CA CYS A 4 23.78 -13.54 -15.70
C CYS A 4 23.66 -14.18 -14.31
N ILE A 5 24.64 -13.92 -13.43
CA ILE A 5 24.66 -14.48 -12.09
C ILE A 5 23.61 -13.71 -11.27
N PRO A 6 22.56 -14.38 -10.76
CA PRO A 6 21.61 -13.72 -9.88
C PRO A 6 22.32 -13.27 -8.60
N TYR A 7 22.06 -12.04 -8.18
CA TYR A 7 22.62 -11.49 -6.94
C TYR A 7 21.53 -11.35 -5.88
N PRO A 8 21.83 -11.65 -4.61
CA PRO A 8 20.88 -11.42 -3.52
C PRO A 8 20.77 -9.92 -3.22
N ILE A 9 19.56 -9.47 -2.94
CA ILE A 9 19.28 -8.11 -2.50
C ILE A 9 18.18 -8.14 -1.43
N TYR A 10 18.36 -7.40 -0.35
CA TYR A 10 17.36 -7.28 0.70
C TYR A 10 16.37 -6.16 0.35
N LYS A 11 15.21 -6.55 -0.18
CA LYS A 11 14.22 -5.63 -0.75
C LYS A 11 13.17 -5.23 0.28
N GLN A 12 12.74 -3.97 0.21
CA GLN A 12 11.54 -3.51 0.87
C GLN A 12 10.32 -3.86 0.02
N LEU A 13 9.48 -4.75 0.54
CA LEU A 13 8.24 -5.19 -0.11
C LEU A 13 7.08 -4.34 0.33
N GLN A 14 7.12 -3.81 1.54
CA GLN A 14 6.13 -2.91 2.13
C GLN A 14 6.86 -1.92 3.06
N PRO A 15 6.65 -0.60 2.93
CA PRO A 15 7.15 0.36 3.90
C PRO A 15 6.40 0.23 5.23
N GLN A 16 6.99 0.76 6.31
CA GLN A 16 6.19 1.10 7.47
C GLN A 16 5.28 2.27 7.08
N THR A 17 4.00 2.19 7.36
CA THR A 17 3.02 3.20 6.90
C THR A 17 2.07 3.55 8.03
N ARG A 18 1.97 4.83 8.36
CA ARG A 18 0.92 5.37 9.24
C ARG A 18 -0.16 5.98 8.36
N VAL A 19 -1.42 5.66 8.67
CA VAL A 19 -2.57 6.28 7.99
C VAL A 19 -3.51 6.81 9.05
N ARG A 20 -3.82 8.11 8.96
CA ARG A 20 -4.88 8.76 9.74
C ARG A 20 -6.08 9.04 8.85
N VAL A 21 -7.24 8.53 9.24
CA VAL A 21 -8.50 8.70 8.51
C VAL A 21 -9.39 9.65 9.29
N VAL A 22 -9.84 10.70 8.60
CA VAL A 22 -10.69 11.75 9.16
C VAL A 22 -11.91 11.99 8.29
N ASP A 23 -12.93 12.65 8.84
CA ASP A 23 -14.06 13.18 8.09
C ASP A 23 -13.71 14.55 7.46
N PRO A 24 -14.63 15.17 6.68
CA PRO A 24 -14.37 16.48 6.07
C PRO A 24 -14.17 17.62 7.09
N ALA A 25 -14.65 17.46 8.32
CA ALA A 25 -14.44 18.41 9.40
C ALA A 25 -13.11 18.17 10.16
N GLY A 26 -12.36 17.13 9.80
CA GLY A 26 -11.10 16.74 10.44
C GLY A 26 -11.27 15.86 11.67
N ALA A 27 -12.48 15.40 11.99
CA ALA A 27 -12.71 14.50 13.12
C ALA A 27 -12.23 13.08 12.79
N PRO A 28 -11.60 12.37 13.74
CA PRO A 28 -11.07 11.03 13.50
C PRO A 28 -12.19 10.02 13.23
N LEU A 29 -11.99 9.15 12.24
CA LEU A 29 -12.94 8.12 11.87
C LEU A 29 -12.47 6.74 12.35
N ALA A 30 -13.08 6.24 13.42
CA ALA A 30 -12.89 4.87 13.89
C ALA A 30 -13.60 3.85 13.01
N GLY A 31 -13.07 2.62 12.90
CA GLY A 31 -13.68 1.52 12.15
C GLY A 31 -13.66 1.70 10.63
N ALA A 32 -12.82 2.58 10.09
CA ALA A 32 -12.51 2.60 8.66
C ALA A 32 -11.56 1.45 8.34
N SER A 33 -11.88 0.66 7.31
CA SER A 33 -11.02 -0.40 6.80
C SER A 33 -9.96 0.22 5.89
N VAL A 34 -8.69 0.11 6.25
CA VAL A 34 -7.54 0.59 5.49
C VAL A 34 -6.79 -0.62 4.96
N THR A 35 -6.65 -0.72 3.65
CA THR A 35 -5.92 -1.79 2.98
C THR A 35 -4.68 -1.22 2.29
N LEU A 36 -3.50 -1.72 2.68
CA LEU A 36 -2.24 -1.46 2.00
C LEU A 36 -1.94 -2.61 1.05
N VAL A 37 -1.76 -2.31 -0.23
CA VAL A 37 -1.47 -3.31 -1.26
C VAL A 37 -0.08 -3.04 -1.83
N ALA A 38 0.77 -4.07 -1.86
CA ALA A 38 2.08 -4.05 -2.47
C ALA A 38 2.09 -4.86 -3.77
N ASN A 39 2.42 -4.18 -4.86
CA ASN A 39 2.52 -4.74 -6.20
C ASN A 39 3.94 -4.60 -6.74
N THR A 40 4.25 -5.32 -7.82
CA THR A 40 5.47 -5.08 -8.61
C THR A 40 5.17 -4.50 -9.99
N TYR A 41 5.95 -3.50 -10.40
CA TYR A 41 5.97 -2.94 -11.76
C TYR A 41 7.00 -3.68 -12.64
N PRO A 42 6.79 -3.85 -13.96
CA PRO A 42 5.65 -3.41 -14.78
C PRO A 42 4.45 -4.36 -14.79
N TYR A 43 4.60 -5.59 -14.29
CA TYR A 43 3.60 -6.65 -14.49
C TYR A 43 2.39 -6.58 -13.56
N GLY A 44 2.35 -5.64 -12.62
CA GLY A 44 1.20 -5.34 -11.77
C GLY A 44 0.85 -6.40 -10.72
N ARG A 45 1.58 -7.52 -10.68
CA ARG A 45 1.33 -8.65 -9.76
C ARG A 45 1.32 -8.18 -8.31
N GLU A 46 0.28 -8.56 -7.58
CA GLU A 46 0.21 -8.38 -6.14
C GLU A 46 1.13 -9.38 -5.41
N HIS A 47 1.89 -8.87 -4.45
CA HIS A 47 2.74 -9.68 -3.57
C HIS A 47 2.22 -9.72 -2.15
N HIS A 48 1.55 -8.66 -1.72
CA HIS A 48 1.00 -8.58 -0.38
C HIS A 48 -0.18 -7.63 -0.31
N ARG A 49 -1.09 -7.97 0.60
CA ARG A 49 -2.12 -7.08 1.11
C ARG A 49 -2.22 -7.23 2.61
N GLU A 50 -2.47 -6.12 3.27
CA GLU A 50 -2.79 -6.08 4.68
C GLU A 50 -3.96 -5.12 4.89
N THR A 51 -4.95 -5.55 5.66
CA THR A 51 -6.11 -4.73 5.99
C THR A 51 -6.20 -4.57 7.49
N LEU A 52 -6.22 -3.33 7.96
CA LEU A 52 -6.40 -2.96 9.36
C LEU A 52 -7.61 -2.04 9.50
N ALA A 53 -8.25 -2.06 10.66
CA ALA A 53 -9.34 -1.14 10.98
C ALA A 53 -8.82 -0.01 11.89
N THR A 54 -9.21 1.23 11.62
CA THR A 54 -8.82 2.38 12.44
C THR A 54 -9.41 2.30 13.85
N GLY A 55 -8.61 2.67 14.85
CA GLY A 55 -9.06 2.81 16.24
C GLY A 55 -9.79 4.14 16.51
N ALA A 56 -10.06 4.45 17.78
CA ALA A 56 -10.73 5.69 18.19
C ALA A 56 -10.02 6.98 17.73
N ALA A 57 -8.68 6.94 17.57
CA ALA A 57 -7.88 8.04 17.05
C ALA A 57 -7.98 8.21 15.51
N GLY A 58 -8.68 7.30 14.82
CA GLY A 58 -8.76 7.27 13.36
C GLY A 58 -7.48 6.76 12.70
N GLU A 59 -6.59 6.08 13.43
CA GLU A 59 -5.27 5.70 12.93
C GLU A 59 -5.09 4.18 12.78
N VAL A 60 -4.25 3.80 11.82
CA VAL A 60 -3.61 2.49 11.68
C VAL A 60 -2.12 2.65 11.40
N VAL A 61 -1.33 1.65 11.79
CA VAL A 61 0.10 1.57 11.47
C VAL A 61 0.41 0.19 10.90
N PHE A 62 0.89 0.17 9.66
CA PHE A 62 1.41 -1.02 9.00
C PHE A 62 2.90 -1.16 9.28
N SER A 63 3.34 -2.38 9.56
CA SER A 63 4.76 -2.65 9.75
C SER A 63 5.49 -2.76 8.42
N ALA A 64 6.78 -2.39 8.41
CA ALA A 64 7.63 -2.63 7.25
C ALA A 64 7.82 -4.14 7.02
N ARG A 65 7.85 -4.55 5.75
CA ARG A 65 8.15 -5.93 5.34
C ARG A 65 9.34 -5.93 4.39
N ARG A 66 10.34 -6.74 4.71
CA ARG A 66 11.59 -6.85 3.95
C ARG A 66 12.00 -8.31 3.79
N GLU A 67 12.40 -8.67 2.58
CA GLU A 67 12.76 -10.05 2.24
C GLU A 67 13.98 -10.06 1.32
N TRP A 68 14.79 -11.12 1.43
CA TRP A 68 15.84 -11.40 0.46
C TRP A 68 15.21 -11.84 -0.86
N ARG A 69 15.60 -11.18 -1.94
CA ARG A 69 15.21 -11.50 -3.32
C ARG A 69 16.47 -11.74 -4.15
N ALA A 70 16.33 -12.52 -5.21
CA ALA A 70 17.38 -12.71 -6.21
C ALA A 70 17.01 -11.87 -7.44
N GLU A 71 17.92 -11.02 -7.90
CA GLU A 71 17.75 -10.19 -9.09
C GLU A 71 18.86 -10.48 -10.11
N THR A 72 18.63 -10.13 -11.37
CA THR A 72 19.62 -10.22 -12.44
C THR A 72 19.83 -8.86 -13.09
N LEU A 73 21.03 -8.61 -13.61
CA LEU A 73 21.36 -7.37 -14.32
C LEU A 73 20.83 -7.41 -15.77
N PHE A 74 19.51 -7.46 -15.91
CA PHE A 74 18.77 -7.39 -17.17
C PHE A 74 17.59 -6.42 -17.04
N ILE A 75 17.04 -5.94 -18.15
CA ILE A 75 15.98 -4.90 -18.21
C ILE A 75 14.74 -5.20 -17.34
N HIS A 76 14.46 -6.47 -17.03
CA HIS A 76 13.38 -6.91 -16.13
C HIS A 76 13.86 -7.87 -15.04
N GLY A 77 15.18 -7.93 -14.81
CA GLY A 77 15.78 -8.78 -13.80
C GLY A 77 15.62 -8.25 -12.38
N ALA A 78 15.14 -7.02 -12.21
CA ALA A 78 14.86 -6.38 -10.94
C ALA A 78 13.37 -6.23 -10.68
N GLN A 79 12.97 -6.43 -9.42
CA GLN A 79 11.62 -6.18 -8.94
C GLN A 79 11.54 -4.76 -8.37
N VAL A 80 10.62 -3.98 -8.92
CA VAL A 80 10.28 -2.64 -8.43
C VAL A 80 8.92 -2.72 -7.74
N PHE A 81 8.89 -2.45 -6.44
CA PHE A 81 7.66 -2.45 -5.66
C PHE A 81 6.97 -1.09 -5.72
N VAL A 82 5.65 -1.13 -5.84
CA VAL A 82 4.75 0.02 -5.78
C VAL A 82 3.63 -0.27 -4.79
N TRP A 83 3.11 0.76 -4.14
CA TRP A 83 2.13 0.64 -3.07
C TRP A 83 0.93 1.53 -3.32
N ARG A 84 -0.23 1.09 -2.83
CA ARG A 84 -1.45 1.89 -2.83
C ARG A 84 -2.26 1.62 -1.58
N LEU A 85 -3.03 2.62 -1.19
CA LEU A 85 -3.98 2.54 -0.11
C LEU A 85 -5.40 2.49 -0.66
N CYS A 86 -6.23 1.66 -0.04
CA CYS A 86 -7.67 1.69 -0.22
C CYS A 86 -8.35 1.82 1.14
N ILE A 87 -9.19 2.84 1.31
CA ILE A 87 -9.88 3.14 2.56
C ILE A 87 -11.39 3.10 2.33
N ALA A 88 -12.06 2.20 3.05
CA ALA A 88 -13.51 2.02 2.97
C ALA A 88 -14.14 2.16 4.36
N LYS A 89 -15.23 2.92 4.45
CA LYS A 89 -16.04 3.07 5.66
C LYS A 89 -17.51 3.31 5.25
N PRO A 90 -18.48 2.56 5.79
CA PRO A 90 -19.90 2.78 5.52
C PRO A 90 -20.31 4.25 5.72
N GLY A 91 -21.04 4.80 4.74
CA GLY A 91 -21.46 6.21 4.72
C GLY A 91 -20.46 7.17 4.07
N TYR A 92 -19.28 6.67 3.69
CA TYR A 92 -18.24 7.44 3.01
C TYR A 92 -17.89 6.83 1.65
N ALA A 93 -17.57 7.70 0.69
CA ALA A 93 -16.99 7.33 -0.58
C ALA A 93 -15.62 6.67 -0.35
N THR A 94 -15.41 5.50 -0.95
CA THR A 94 -14.15 4.76 -0.82
C THR A 94 -13.02 5.55 -1.48
N HIS A 95 -11.93 5.75 -0.73
CA HIS A 95 -10.73 6.43 -1.23
C HIS A 95 -9.71 5.39 -1.70
N LEU A 96 -9.17 5.57 -2.91
CA LEU A 96 -8.19 4.69 -3.51
C LEU A 96 -7.06 5.53 -4.12
N THR A 97 -5.83 5.31 -3.67
CA THR A 97 -4.65 5.97 -4.25
C THR A 97 -4.16 5.22 -5.48
N LEU A 98 -3.40 5.92 -6.32
CA LEU A 98 -2.65 5.28 -7.40
C LEU A 98 -1.51 4.43 -6.82
N PRO A 99 -1.04 3.39 -7.54
CA PRO A 99 0.19 2.70 -7.17
C PRO A 99 1.40 3.61 -7.34
N GLU A 100 2.15 3.83 -6.27
CA GLU A 100 3.30 4.73 -6.22
C GLU A 100 4.56 4.00 -5.76
N GLY A 101 5.71 4.39 -6.31
CA GLY A 101 7.01 3.84 -5.92
C GLY A 101 7.55 4.49 -4.64
N ALA A 102 8.73 4.05 -4.20
CA ALA A 102 9.34 4.51 -2.94
C ALA A 102 9.65 6.00 -2.86
N ALA A 103 9.83 6.66 -4.00
CA ALA A 103 10.09 8.10 -4.02
C ALA A 103 8.82 8.94 -3.77
N ASP A 104 7.65 8.40 -4.14
CA ASP A 104 6.41 9.18 -4.23
C ASP A 104 5.36 8.74 -3.21
N PHE A 105 5.43 7.49 -2.73
CA PHE A 105 4.44 6.95 -1.81
C PHE A 105 4.47 7.65 -0.44
N ASP A 106 3.36 8.28 -0.06
CA ASP A 106 3.20 8.91 1.25
C ASP A 106 2.99 7.86 2.36
N ALA A 107 4.05 7.61 3.11
CA ALA A 107 4.05 6.65 4.21
C ALA A 107 3.46 7.21 5.53
N ASP A 108 3.10 8.49 5.60
CA ASP A 108 2.48 9.13 6.76
C ASP A 108 1.28 9.99 6.34
N ALA A 109 0.30 9.32 5.73
CA ALA A 109 -0.82 9.96 5.07
C ALA A 109 -1.96 10.30 6.03
N THR A 110 -2.53 11.51 5.87
CA THR A 110 -3.83 11.87 6.45
C THR A 110 -4.88 11.94 5.34
N ILE A 111 -5.89 11.07 5.39
CA ILE A 111 -6.94 10.93 4.37
C ILE A 111 -8.28 11.39 4.92
N ALA A 112 -8.83 12.46 4.32
CA ALA A 112 -10.19 12.93 4.60
C ALA A 112 -11.20 12.22 3.69
N LEU A 113 -12.04 11.35 4.26
CA LEU A 113 -13.09 10.67 3.50
C LEU A 113 -14.27 11.61 3.25
N GLN A 114 -14.76 11.62 2.02
CA GLN A 114 -15.97 12.36 1.66
C GLN A 114 -17.22 11.49 1.90
N PRO A 115 -18.35 12.06 2.32
CA PRO A 115 -19.62 11.34 2.39
C PRO A 115 -19.99 10.75 1.03
N GLY A 116 -20.52 9.53 1.00
CA GLY A 116 -20.90 8.90 -0.26
C GLY A 116 -21.05 7.38 -0.21
N ALA A 117 -21.14 6.79 -1.40
CA ALA A 117 -21.30 5.35 -1.55
C ALA A 117 -19.99 4.61 -1.26
N THR A 118 -20.05 3.69 -0.31
CA THR A 118 -18.92 2.80 0.00
C THR A 118 -18.87 1.68 -1.03
N VAL A 119 -17.76 1.57 -1.74
CA VAL A 119 -17.47 0.48 -2.68
C VAL A 119 -16.39 -0.40 -2.06
N PRO A 120 -16.46 -1.74 -2.21
CA PRO A 120 -15.41 -2.63 -1.74
C PRO A 120 -14.05 -2.27 -2.36
N CYS A 121 -12.98 -2.42 -1.58
CA CYS A 121 -11.63 -2.34 -2.13
C CYS A 121 -11.43 -3.39 -3.23
N PRO A 122 -10.63 -3.10 -4.27
CA PRO A 122 -10.41 -4.04 -5.36
C PRO A 122 -9.94 -5.42 -4.86
N PRO A 123 -10.44 -6.51 -5.47
CA PRO A 123 -9.98 -7.86 -5.13
C PRO A 123 -8.48 -8.01 -5.42
N PRO A 124 -7.82 -9.06 -4.88
CA PRO A 124 -6.45 -9.41 -5.25
C PRO A 124 -6.27 -9.52 -6.77
N GLY A 125 -5.18 -8.93 -7.26
CA GLY A 125 -4.81 -8.92 -8.69
C GLY A 125 -3.57 -9.73 -9.01
#